data_AF-L0KBN3-F1
#
_entry.id   AF-L0KBN3-F1
#
_cell.length_a   1.000
_cell.length_b   1.000
_cell.length_c   1.000
_cell.angle_alpha   90.00
_cell.angle_beta   90.00
_cell.angle_gamma   90.00
#
_symmetry.space_group_name_H-M   'P 1'
#
loop_
_entity.id
_entity.type
_entity.pdbx_description
1 polymer ?
#
loop_
_entity_poly.entity_id
_entity_poly.type
_entity_poly.pdbx_seq_one_letter_code
_entity_poly.pdbx_strand_id
1 'polypeptide(L)'
;MLLSEFMLNGKCFRVEGTTHALERMKEREVDEELVAAIVLSLDHKLLEYNNTGEEVAIIDQEHNLAIIIEVREFKAVVITVINKANIHIKDGTKLEEIA
;
A
#
# COMPACT_ATOMS: atom_id res chain seq x y z
N MET A 1 -4.58 -12.25 -2.71
CA MET A 1 -3.44 -13.12 -3.02
C MET A 1 -2.28 -12.67 -2.16
N LEU A 2 -1.59 -13.58 -1.47
CA LEU A 2 -0.49 -13.21 -0.60
C LEU A 2 0.68 -12.67 -1.43
N LEU A 3 1.13 -11.45 -1.12
CA LEU A 3 2.32 -10.83 -1.73
C LEU A 3 3.53 -10.97 -0.80
N SER A 4 3.33 -10.76 0.50
CA SER A 4 4.39 -10.87 1.51
C SER A 4 3.81 -11.11 2.92
N GLU A 5 4.63 -11.67 3.81
CA GLU A 5 4.33 -11.92 5.22
C GLU A 5 5.52 -11.51 6.09
N PHE A 6 5.26 -10.85 7.22
CA PHE A 6 6.30 -10.34 8.10
C PHE A 6 5.82 -10.20 9.56
N MET A 7 6.76 -10.06 10.48
CA MET A 7 6.48 -9.83 11.90
C MET A 7 6.62 -8.36 12.24
N LEU A 8 5.54 -7.74 12.75
CA LEU A 8 5.53 -6.36 13.21
C LEU A 8 5.00 -6.31 14.65
N ASN A 9 5.81 -5.82 15.59
CA ASN A 9 5.48 -5.77 17.02
C ASN A 9 4.94 -7.12 17.58
N GLY A 10 5.54 -8.23 17.16
CA GLY A 10 5.14 -9.58 17.59
C GLY A 10 3.81 -10.07 17.01
N LYS A 11 3.22 -9.36 16.04
CA LYS A 11 2.06 -9.79 15.26
C LYS A 11 2.51 -10.22 13.86
N CYS A 12 1.92 -11.29 13.34
CA CYS A 12 2.09 -11.67 11.95
C CYS A 12 1.21 -10.77 11.08
N PHE A 13 1.86 -9.97 10.24
CA PHE A 13 1.21 -9.13 9.25
C PHE A 13 1.37 -9.72 7.85
N ARG A 14 0.35 -9.50 7.02
CA ARG A 14 0.37 -9.90 5.61
C ARG A 14 0.10 -8.72 4.71
N VAL A 15 0.73 -8.73 3.55
CA VAL A 15 0.38 -7.88 2.42
C VAL A 15 -0.32 -8.75 1.40
N GLU A 16 -1.54 -8.38 1.00
CA GLU A 16 -2.34 -9.15 0.06
C GLU A 16 -2.84 -8.28 -1.09
N GLY A 17 -2.70 -8.74 -2.34
CA GLY A 17 -3.26 -8.10 -3.52
C GLY A 17 -4.69 -8.58 -3.81
N THR A 18 -5.58 -7.65 -4.15
CA THR A 18 -6.85 -7.99 -4.81
C THR A 18 -6.61 -8.39 -6.27
N THR A 19 -7.57 -9.08 -6.91
CA THR A 19 -7.50 -9.38 -8.36
C THR A 19 -7.28 -8.11 -9.18
N HIS A 20 -7.97 -7.03 -8.81
CA HIS A 20 -7.83 -5.74 -9.47
C HIS A 20 -6.42 -5.16 -9.33
N ALA A 21 -5.82 -5.23 -8.15
CA ALA A 21 -4.45 -4.77 -7.92
C ALA A 21 -3.43 -5.55 -8.76
N LEU A 22 -3.56 -6.88 -8.85
CA LEU A 22 -2.67 -7.73 -9.64
C LEU A 22 -2.75 -7.40 -11.14
N GLU A 23 -3.97 -7.19 -11.66
CA GLU A 23 -4.15 -6.73 -13.04
C GLU A 23 -3.46 -5.38 -13.27
N ARG A 24 -3.57 -4.46 -12.31
CA ARG A 24 -2.97 -3.12 -12.41
C ARG A 24 -1.45 -3.13 -12.34
N MET A 25 -0.87 -4.01 -11.53
CA MET A 25 0.57 -4.28 -11.50
C MET A 25 1.05 -4.79 -12.85
N LYS A 26 0.36 -5.80 -13.41
CA LYS A 26 0.69 -6.36 -14.73
C LYS A 26 0.60 -5.34 -15.86
N GLU A 27 -0.47 -4.54 -15.91
CA GLU A 27 -0.65 -3.48 -16.92
C GLU A 27 0.46 -2.43 -16.89
N ARG A 28 1.10 -2.24 -15.74
CA ARG A 28 2.14 -1.23 -15.50
C ARG A 28 3.55 -1.83 -15.43
N GLU A 29 3.69 -3.14 -15.64
CA GLU A 29 4.96 -3.85 -15.51
C GLU A 29 5.63 -3.62 -14.14
N VAL A 30 4.82 -3.57 -13.08
CA VAL A 30 5.27 -3.39 -11.69
C VAL A 30 5.35 -4.74 -10.99
N ASP A 31 6.47 -4.97 -10.29
CA ASP A 31 6.72 -6.19 -9.52
C ASP A 31 5.90 -6.23 -8.22
N GLU A 32 5.36 -7.40 -7.88
CA GLU A 32 4.63 -7.65 -6.63
C GLU A 32 5.52 -7.45 -5.38
N GLU A 33 6.81 -7.80 -5.47
CA GLU A 33 7.79 -7.61 -4.40
C GLU A 33 8.04 -6.12 -4.13
N LEU A 34 8.08 -5.30 -5.19
CA LEU A 34 8.22 -3.84 -5.06
C LEU A 34 7.01 -3.24 -4.35
N VAL A 35 5.79 -3.63 -4.75
CA VAL A 35 4.56 -3.18 -4.10
C VAL A 35 4.55 -3.59 -2.63
N ALA A 36 4.92 -4.84 -2.33
CA ALA A 36 5.03 -5.29 -0.95
C ALA A 36 6.04 -4.44 -0.17
N ALA A 37 7.24 -4.18 -0.71
CA ALA A 37 8.26 -3.36 -0.06
C ALA A 37 7.76 -1.93 0.23
N ILE A 38 7.05 -1.30 -0.70
CA ILE A 38 6.45 0.04 -0.51
C ILE A 38 5.39 0.02 0.59
N VAL A 39 4.55 -1.02 0.65
CA VAL A 39 3.55 -1.14 1.74
C VAL A 39 4.25 -1.35 3.09
N LEU A 40 5.31 -2.15 3.12
CA LEU A 40 6.09 -2.43 4.32
C LEU A 40 6.84 -1.21 4.85
N SER A 41 7.17 -0.23 3.99
CA SER A 41 7.85 1.00 4.41
C SER A 41 7.01 1.88 5.34
N LEU A 42 5.70 1.64 5.42
CA LEU A 42 4.83 2.27 6.43
C LEU A 42 5.13 1.80 7.85
N ASP A 43 5.75 0.62 8.03
CA ASP A 43 6.19 0.09 9.32
C ASP A 43 5.06 0.18 10.39
N HIS A 44 5.32 0.83 11.54
CA HIS A 44 4.36 0.98 12.64
C HIS A 44 3.07 1.71 12.25
N LYS A 45 3.06 2.54 11.18
CA LYS A 45 1.84 3.20 10.69
C LYS A 45 0.79 2.19 10.23
N LEU A 46 1.18 0.98 9.79
CA LEU A 46 0.24 -0.08 9.47
C LEU A 46 -0.63 -0.49 10.68
N LEU A 47 -0.08 -0.42 11.90
CA LEU A 47 -0.85 -0.68 13.11
C LEU A 47 -1.86 0.42 13.41
N GLU A 48 -1.54 1.68 13.09
CA GLU A 48 -2.43 2.82 13.28
C GLU A 48 -3.66 2.73 12.38
N TYR A 49 -3.48 2.27 11.14
CA TYR A 49 -4.58 2.10 10.19
C TYR A 49 -5.40 0.82 10.40
N ASN A 50 -4.90 -0.14 11.17
CA ASN A 50 -5.53 -1.45 11.30
C ASN A 50 -6.94 -1.36 11.90
N ASN A 51 -7.94 -1.84 11.14
CA ASN A 51 -9.37 -1.82 11.50
C ASN A 51 -9.99 -0.42 11.65
N THR A 52 -9.35 0.62 11.10
CA THR A 52 -9.96 1.97 11.05
C THR A 52 -11.09 2.06 10.02
N GLY A 53 -11.06 1.21 8.99
CA GLY A 53 -11.94 1.28 7.82
C GLY A 53 -11.53 2.37 6.82
N GLU A 54 -10.40 3.04 7.04
CA GLU A 54 -9.87 4.05 6.14
C GLU A 54 -9.06 3.41 5.00
N GLU A 55 -9.19 3.98 3.80
CA GLU A 55 -8.29 3.70 2.68
C GLU A 55 -7.09 4.65 2.74
N VAL A 56 -5.89 4.10 2.55
CA VAL A 56 -4.62 4.83 2.61
C VAL A 56 -3.99 4.84 1.24
N ALA A 57 -3.63 6.03 0.75
CA ALA A 57 -2.83 6.19 -0.45
C ALA A 57 -1.36 6.36 -0.09
N ILE A 58 -0.53 5.39 -0.47
CA ILE A 58 0.93 5.46 -0.35
C ILE A 58 1.46 5.98 -1.68
N ILE A 59 2.18 7.10 -1.67
CA ILE A 59 2.78 7.68 -2.88
C ILE A 59 4.28 7.46 -2.81
N ASP A 60 4.79 6.61 -3.67
CA ASP A 60 6.21 6.35 -3.79
C ASP A 60 6.82 7.24 -4.89
N GLN A 61 7.67 8.16 -4.45
CA GLN A 61 8.32 9.15 -5.30
C GLN A 61 9.42 8.54 -6.15
N GLU A 62 10.14 7.53 -5.62
CA GLU A 62 11.29 6.93 -6.27
C GLU A 62 10.84 6.10 -7.48
N HIS A 63 9.79 5.29 -7.29
CA HIS A 63 9.29 4.41 -8.34
C HIS A 63 8.13 5.03 -9.14
N ASN A 64 7.71 6.27 -8.83
CA ASN A 64 6.62 6.99 -9.49
C ASN A 64 5.27 6.24 -9.45
N LEU A 65 5.01 5.55 -8.34
CA LEU A 65 3.84 4.73 -8.10
C LEU A 65 2.98 5.31 -6.98
N ALA A 66 1.72 4.90 -6.98
CA ALA A 66 0.86 5.07 -5.85
C ALA A 66 0.04 3.81 -5.62
N ILE A 67 -0.10 3.44 -4.36
CA ILE A 67 -0.70 2.20 -3.93
C ILE A 67 -1.83 2.56 -2.97
N ILE A 68 -3.03 2.08 -3.29
CA ILE A 68 -4.18 2.23 -2.38
C ILE A 68 -4.30 0.95 -1.58
N ILE A 69 -4.30 1.08 -0.26
CA ILE A 69 -4.46 -0.03 0.67
C ILE A 69 -5.60 0.22 1.66
N GLU A 70 -6.10 -0.87 2.23
CA GLU A 70 -6.89 -0.87 3.47
C GLU A 70 -6.20 -1.83 4.45
N VAL A 71 -6.09 -1.45 5.72
CA VAL A 71 -5.52 -2.35 6.74
C VAL A 71 -6.62 -2.90 7.63
N ARG A 72 -6.81 -4.22 7.60
CA ARG A 72 -7.79 -4.94 8.43
C ARG A 72 -7.25 -6.28 8.92
N GLU A 73 -7.57 -6.65 10.15
CA GLU A 73 -7.14 -7.93 10.75
C GLU A 73 -5.64 -8.22 10.59
N PHE A 74 -4.79 -7.20 10.74
CA PHE A 74 -3.34 -7.29 10.51
C PHE A 74 -2.96 -7.68 9.06
N LYS A 75 -3.81 -7.35 8.10
CA LYS A 75 -3.56 -7.52 6.66
C LYS A 75 -3.65 -6.17 5.98
N ALA A 76 -2.58 -5.77 5.30
CA ALA A 76 -2.61 -4.67 4.35
C ALA A 76 -3.10 -5.20 3.00
N VAL A 77 -4.33 -4.84 2.64
CA VAL A 77 -4.97 -5.29 1.40
C VAL A 77 -4.73 -4.22 0.34
N VAL A 78 -3.93 -4.55 -0.68
CA VAL A 78 -3.69 -3.70 -1.84
C VAL A 78 -4.91 -3.74 -2.76
N ILE A 79 -5.59 -2.61 -2.84
CA ILE A 79 -6.81 -2.41 -3.63
C ILE A 79 -6.44 -2.10 -5.08
N THR A 80 -5.48 -1.20 -5.30
CA THR A 80 -5.05 -0.84 -6.66
C THR A 80 -3.64 -0.23 -6.66
N VAL A 81 -3.00 -0.26 -7.82
CA VAL A 81 -1.72 0.40 -8.11
C VAL A 81 -1.93 1.37 -9.27
N ILE A 82 -1.47 2.60 -9.09
CA ILE A 82 -1.72 3.74 -9.98
C ILE A 82 -0.37 4.39 -10.32
N ASN A 83 -0.21 4.87 -11.54
CA ASN A 83 0.93 5.73 -11.87
C ASN A 83 0.72 7.08 -11.18
N LYS A 84 1.74 7.60 -10.50
CA LYS A 84 1.66 8.88 -9.78
C LYS A 84 1.22 10.04 -10.69
N ALA A 85 1.58 10.01 -11.97
CA ALA A 85 1.18 11.02 -12.96
C ALA A 85 -0.35 11.25 -13.05
N ASN A 86 -1.15 10.31 -12.53
CA ASN A 86 -2.62 10.37 -12.55
C ASN A 86 -3.24 10.73 -11.19
N ILE A 87 -2.44 11.21 -10.22
CA ILE A 87 -2.94 11.59 -8.90
C ILE A 87 -3.04 13.11 -8.78
N HIS A 88 -4.25 13.56 -8.46
CA HIS A 88 -4.54 14.96 -8.14
C HIS A 88 -4.98 15.04 -6.67
N ILE A 89 -4.21 15.80 -5.88
CA ILE A 89 -4.43 15.95 -4.44
C ILE A 89 -5.13 17.30 -4.22
N LYS A 90 -6.27 17.29 -3.52
CA LYS A 90 -7.02 18.52 -3.21
C LYS A 90 -6.36 19.26 -2.05
N ASP A 91 -6.60 20.56 -1.98
CA ASP A 91 -6.18 21.37 -0.85
C ASP A 91 -6.77 20.83 0.47
N GLY A 92 -5.93 20.77 1.51
CA GLY A 92 -6.31 20.26 2.83
C GLY A 92 -6.16 18.74 3.00
N THR A 93 -5.78 17.98 1.97
CA THR A 93 -5.40 16.58 2.14
C THR A 93 -4.09 16.49 2.93
N LYS A 94 -4.09 15.74 4.03
CA LYS A 94 -2.90 15.49 4.83
C LYS A 94 -1.95 14.58 4.04
N LEU A 95 -0.77 15.10 3.71
CA LEU A 95 0.32 14.34 3.13
C LEU A 95 1.33 14.01 4.22
N GLU A 96 1.68 12.73 4.30
CA GLU A 96 2.70 12.21 5.20
C GLU A 96 3.89 11.82 4.34
N GLU A 97 4.99 12.55 4.47
CA GLU A 97 6.26 12.20 3.82
C GLU A 97 6.92 11.07 4.63
N ILE A 98 7.31 10.00 3.94
CA ILE A 98 8.08 8.91 4.50
C ILE A 98 9.49 9.10 3.92
N ALA A 99 10.43 9.52 4.77
CA ALA A 99 11.82 9.81 4.42
C ALA A 99 12.73 8.60 4.63
#